data_AF-H0R5B7-F1
#
_entry.id   AF-H0R5B7-F1
#
_cell.length_a   1.000
_cell.length_b   1.000
_cell.length_c   1.000
_cell.angle_alpha   90.00
_cell.angle_beta   90.00
_cell.angle_gamma   90.00
#
_symmetry.space_group_name_H-M   'P 1'
#
loop_
_entity.id
_entity.type
_entity.pdbx_description
1 polymer ?
#
loop_
_entity_poly.entity_id
_entity_poly.type
_entity_poly.pdbx_seq_one_letter_code
_entity_poly.pdbx_strand_id
1 'polypeptide(L)'
;MHVEVIDTAARTYRCQHGVFTEPPTPLPSGPPPAVIAVSHWTGADPRIEHRQVDGEKYADLTHDGTVWTYKLSLAYTLDTEGAGYWQIPQGFDVGVLAD
;
A
#
# COMPACT_ATOMS: atom_id res chain seq x y z
N MET A 1 -8.01 6.85 2.24
CA MET A 1 -8.55 6.07 1.11
C MET A 1 -9.29 4.89 1.68
N HIS A 2 -10.56 4.72 1.30
CA HIS A 2 -11.34 3.57 1.72
C HIS A 2 -10.80 2.29 1.07
N VAL A 3 -10.68 1.23 1.87
CA VAL A 3 -10.22 -0.10 1.46
C VAL A 3 -11.20 -1.15 1.97
N GLU A 4 -11.59 -2.08 1.11
CA GLU A 4 -12.31 -3.31 1.44
C GLU A 4 -11.29 -4.44 1.65
N VAL A 5 -11.45 -5.22 2.73
CA VAL A 5 -10.65 -6.44 2.95
C VAL A 5 -11.35 -7.60 2.25
N ILE A 6 -10.71 -8.15 1.22
CA ILE A 6 -11.27 -9.26 0.42
C ILE A 6 -10.89 -10.61 1.04
N ASP A 7 -9.64 -10.75 1.46
CA ASP A 7 -9.12 -11.94 2.11
C ASP A 7 -8.03 -11.53 3.11
N THR A 8 -8.33 -11.68 4.40
CA THR A 8 -7.40 -11.36 5.48
C THR A 8 -6.19 -12.28 5.50
N ALA A 9 -6.36 -13.58 5.19
CA ALA A 9 -5.28 -14.55 5.21
C ALA A 9 -4.30 -14.34 4.04
N ALA A 10 -4.84 -14.05 2.85
CA ALA A 10 -4.06 -13.74 1.67
C ALA A 10 -3.62 -12.26 1.58
N ARG A 11 -3.99 -11.43 2.56
CA ARG A 11 -3.69 -9.98 2.59
C ARG A 11 -4.09 -9.28 1.27
N THR A 12 -5.30 -9.59 0.82
CA THR A 12 -5.87 -9.06 -0.43
C THR A 12 -6.90 -7.99 -0.13
N TYR A 13 -6.75 -6.84 -0.80
CA TYR A 13 -7.54 -5.65 -0.54
C TYR A 13 -8.10 -5.07 -1.84
N ARG A 14 -9.14 -4.25 -1.75
CA ARG A 14 -9.69 -3.51 -2.88
C ARG A 14 -9.93 -2.05 -2.52
N CYS A 15 -9.62 -1.15 -3.45
CA CYS A 15 -9.99 0.26 -3.38
C CYS A 15 -10.45 0.75 -4.76
N GLN A 16 -10.69 2.06 -4.90
CA GLN A 16 -11.10 2.66 -6.19
C GLN A 16 -10.08 2.48 -7.33
N HIS A 17 -8.81 2.18 -7.01
CA HIS A 17 -7.75 1.96 -7.99
C HIS A 17 -7.59 0.48 -8.38
N GLY A 18 -8.34 -0.45 -7.78
CA GLY A 18 -8.32 -1.86 -8.12
C GLY A 18 -8.11 -2.80 -6.92
N VAL A 19 -7.81 -4.06 -7.22
CA VAL A 19 -7.45 -5.10 -6.24
C VAL A 19 -5.94 -5.14 -6.11
N PHE A 20 -5.44 -5.21 -4.88
CA PHE A 20 -4.01 -5.15 -4.59
C PHE A 20 -3.65 -5.93 -3.34
N THR A 21 -2.35 -6.17 -3.19
CA THR A 21 -1.72 -6.81 -2.04
C THR A 21 -0.52 -5.98 -1.60
N GLU A 22 0.20 -6.44 -0.58
CA GLU A 22 1.58 -5.98 -0.37
C GLU A 22 2.48 -6.35 -1.56
N PRO A 23 3.61 -5.64 -1.75
CA PRO A 23 4.63 -6.01 -2.72
C PRO A 23 5.06 -7.48 -2.55
N PRO A 24 4.95 -8.31 -3.59
CA PRO A 24 5.31 -9.71 -3.49
C PRO A 24 6.80 -9.91 -3.25
N THR A 25 7.13 -11.06 -2.65
CA THR A 25 8.52 -11.52 -2.45
C THR A 25 8.67 -12.91 -3.02
N PRO A 26 9.46 -13.11 -4.11
CA PRO A 26 10.18 -12.08 -4.86
C PRO A 26 9.25 -11.17 -5.68
N LEU A 27 9.75 -9.99 -6.07
CA LEU A 27 9.02 -9.15 -7.03
C LEU A 27 9.04 -9.82 -8.42
N PRO A 28 7.94 -9.74 -9.18
CA PRO A 28 7.89 -10.31 -10.51
C PRO A 28 8.79 -9.53 -11.48
N SER A 29 9.44 -10.25 -12.39
CA SER A 29 10.06 -9.64 -13.56
C SER A 29 8.97 -9.10 -14.48
N GLY A 30 8.87 -7.77 -14.59
CA GLY A 30 7.79 -7.13 -15.35
C GLY A 30 7.50 -5.69 -14.90
N PRO A 31 6.41 -5.11 -15.42
CA PRO A 31 5.99 -3.78 -14.98
C PRO A 31 5.58 -3.80 -13.49
N PRO A 32 5.77 -2.69 -12.77
CA PRO A 32 5.28 -2.56 -11.39
C PRO A 32 3.77 -2.79 -11.30
N PRO A 33 3.26 -3.35 -10.19
CA PRO A 33 1.85 -3.26 -9.87
C PRO A 33 1.43 -1.80 -9.80
N ALA A 34 0.27 -1.45 -10.37
CA ALA A 34 -0.23 -0.08 -10.33
C ALA A 34 -0.62 0.39 -8.91
N VAL A 35 -0.97 -0.55 -8.03
CA VAL A 35 -1.43 -0.29 -6.66
C VAL A 35 -0.86 -1.34 -5.73
N ILE A 36 -0.39 -0.92 -4.55
CA ILE A 36 0.18 -1.80 -3.52
C ILE A 36 -0.20 -1.33 -2.11
N ALA A 37 -0.20 -2.25 -1.14
CA ALA A 37 -0.25 -1.93 0.28
C ALA A 37 1.17 -1.69 0.81
N VAL A 38 1.43 -0.51 1.39
CA VAL A 38 2.76 -0.13 1.88
C VAL A 38 2.72 0.03 3.40
N SER A 39 3.42 -0.85 4.12
CA SER A 39 3.47 -0.82 5.59
C SER A 39 4.02 0.50 6.14
N HIS A 40 3.38 1.02 7.20
CA HIS A 40 3.86 2.19 7.95
C HIS A 40 5.17 1.92 8.71
N TRP A 41 5.45 0.64 9.01
CA TRP A 41 6.57 0.26 9.85
C TRP A 41 7.86 0.23 9.02
N THR A 42 8.70 1.24 9.24
CA THR A 42 10.07 1.30 8.74
C THR A 42 10.84 0.06 9.17
N GLY A 43 11.07 -0.87 8.24
CA GLY A 43 11.73 -2.16 8.48
C GLY A 43 10.95 -3.39 7.99
N ALA A 44 9.68 -3.24 7.59
CA ALA A 44 8.89 -4.34 7.04
C ALA A 44 9.43 -4.84 5.69
N ASP A 45 9.98 -3.94 4.86
CA ASP A 45 10.59 -4.28 3.59
C ASP A 45 11.80 -3.37 3.32
N PRO A 46 13.04 -3.91 3.27
CA PRO A 46 14.24 -3.12 3.02
C PRO A 46 14.31 -2.54 1.60
N ARG A 47 13.43 -2.97 0.69
CA ARG A 47 13.35 -2.45 -0.69
C ARG A 47 12.56 -1.15 -0.79
N ILE A 48 11.85 -0.78 0.27
CA ILE A 48 10.92 0.35 0.29
C ILE A 48 11.51 1.50 1.13
N GLU A 49 11.72 2.64 0.48
CA GLU A 49 12.10 3.89 1.14
C GLU A 49 10.91 4.85 1.19
N HIS A 50 10.56 5.33 2.38
CA HIS A 50 9.50 6.31 2.57
C HIS A 50 10.05 7.72 2.51
N ARG A 51 9.34 8.61 1.82
CA ARG A 51 9.71 10.03 1.68
C ARG A 51 8.49 10.92 1.73
N GLN A 52 8.69 12.17 2.14
CA GLN A 52 7.65 13.20 2.14
C GLN A 52 8.15 14.42 1.38
N VAL A 53 7.37 14.89 0.41
CA VAL A 53 7.68 16.04 -0.45
C VAL A 53 6.47 16.95 -0.48
N ASP A 54 6.64 18.21 -0.10
CA ASP A 54 5.57 19.23 -0.08
C ASP A 54 4.28 18.79 0.65
N GLY A 55 4.44 17.99 1.70
CA GLY A 55 3.31 17.45 2.49
C GLY A 55 2.69 16.18 1.92
N GLU A 56 3.09 15.76 0.73
CA GLU A 56 2.67 14.50 0.11
C GLU A 56 3.62 13.37 0.47
N LYS A 57 3.06 12.19 0.75
CA LYS A 57 3.82 10.99 1.12
C LYS A 57 4.04 10.12 -0.10
N TYR A 58 5.25 9.56 -0.21
CA TYR A 58 5.65 8.66 -1.27
C TYR A 58 6.43 7.47 -0.71
N ALA A 59 6.46 6.38 -1.49
CA ALA A 59 7.32 5.23 -1.27
C ALA A 59 8.06 4.88 -2.56
N ASP A 60 9.38 4.75 -2.49
CA ASP A 60 10.22 4.28 -3.58
C ASP A 60 10.52 2.80 -3.35
N LEU A 61 10.08 1.95 -4.29
CA LEU A 61 10.32 0.50 -4.27
C LEU A 61 11.41 0.16 -5.29
N THR A 62 12.53 -0.38 -4.82
CA THR A 62 13.67 -0.76 -5.68
C THR A 62 13.58 -2.23 -6.09
N HIS A 63 13.63 -2.50 -7.39
CA HIS A 63 13.67 -3.84 -7.97
C HIS A 63 14.57 -3.89 -9.21
N ASP A 64 15.55 -4.80 -9.25
CA ASP A 64 16.46 -5.01 -10.38
C ASP A 64 17.09 -3.72 -10.94
N GLY A 65 17.50 -2.82 -10.04
CA GLY A 65 18.10 -1.52 -10.38
C GLY A 65 17.11 -0.47 -10.89
N THR A 66 15.81 -0.79 -10.94
CA THR A 66 14.73 0.15 -11.26
C THR A 66 14.07 0.61 -9.96
N VAL A 67 13.72 1.89 -9.90
CA VAL A 67 12.95 2.48 -8.80
C VAL A 67 11.54 2.77 -9.27
N TRP A 68 10.56 2.27 -8.53
CA TRP A 68 9.14 2.55 -8.75
C TRP A 68 8.62 3.43 -7.62
N THR A 69 8.16 4.63 -7.97
CA THR A 69 7.64 5.60 -7.00
C THR A 69 6.13 5.49 -6.88
N TYR A 70 5.64 5.35 -5.66
CA TYR A 70 4.22 5.29 -5.34
C TYR A 70 3.82 6.50 -4.50
N LYS A 71 2.74 7.18 -4.88
CA LYS A 71 2.08 8.17 -4.04
C LYS A 71 1.22 7.47 -2.99
N LEU A 72 1.41 7.83 -1.73
CA LEU A 72 0.78 7.18 -0.59
C LEU A 72 -0.47 7.92 -0.14
N SER A 73 -1.50 7.14 0.19
CA SER A 73 -2.73 7.62 0.83
C SER A 73 -3.07 6.74 2.01
N LEU A 74 -3.35 7.36 3.17
CA LEU A 74 -3.74 6.64 4.37
C LEU A 74 -4.89 5.68 4.11
N ALA A 75 -4.72 4.38 4.33
CA ALA A 75 -5.80 3.40 4.19
C ALA A 75 -6.77 3.54 5.38
N TYR A 76 -8.08 3.33 5.14
CA TYR A 76 -9.09 3.15 6.17
C TYR A 76 -10.15 2.13 5.74
N THR A 77 -10.66 1.32 6.67
CA THR A 77 -11.74 0.35 6.45
C THR A 77 -12.97 0.82 7.23
N LEU A 78 -14.17 0.63 6.68
CA LEU A 78 -15.41 0.88 7.40
C LEU A 78 -15.68 -0.32 8.34
N ASP A 79 -15.84 -0.05 9.64
CA ASP A 79 -16.43 -1.01 10.57
C ASP A 79 -17.96 -0.81 10.56
N THR A 80 -18.70 -1.83 10.13
CA THR A 80 -20.17 -1.79 10.05
C THR A 80 -20.87 -2.42 11.25
N GLU A 81 -20.15 -3.01 12.22
CA GLU A 81 -20.74 -3.78 13.32
C GLU A 81 -20.60 -3.15 14.72
N GLY A 82 -19.83 -2.06 14.90
CA GLY A 82 -19.69 -1.40 16.21
C GLY A 82 -19.45 0.10 16.17
N ALA A 83 -20.24 0.85 16.95
CA ALA A 83 -20.06 2.22 17.49
C ALA A 83 -19.31 3.30 16.67
N GLY A 84 -19.18 3.18 15.34
CA GLY A 84 -18.68 4.24 14.46
C GLY A 84 -17.20 4.61 14.64
N TYR A 85 -16.32 3.66 14.95
CA TYR A 85 -14.88 3.91 15.01
C TYR A 85 -14.10 3.19 13.91
N TRP A 86 -13.32 3.99 13.18
CA TRP A 86 -12.37 3.61 12.13
C TRP A 86 -11.36 2.59 12.65
N GLN A 87 -11.43 1.33 12.19
CA GLN A 87 -10.29 0.44 12.31
C GLN A 87 -9.22 0.92 11.33
N ILE A 88 -8.13 1.48 11.88
CA ILE A 88 -6.93 1.82 11.11
C ILE A 88 -6.47 0.51 10.45
N PRO A 89 -6.53 0.36 9.12
CA PRO A 89 -6.36 -0.94 8.49
C PRO A 89 -4.90 -1.29 8.60
N GLN A 90 -4.62 -2.27 9.44
CA GLN A 90 -3.43 -3.13 9.39
C GLN A 90 -2.05 -2.41 9.32
N GLY A 91 -1.99 -1.11 9.63
CA GLY A 91 -0.75 -0.32 9.61
C GLY A 91 -0.13 -0.15 8.22
N PHE A 92 -0.91 0.20 7.19
CA PHE A 92 -0.39 0.49 5.85
C PHE A 92 -1.06 1.70 5.16
N ASP A 93 -0.36 2.27 4.18
CA ASP A 93 -0.86 3.24 3.20
C ASP A 93 -1.13 2.56 1.85
N VAL A 94 -2.15 3.02 1.11
CA VAL A 94 -2.33 2.62 -0.29
C VAL A 94 -1.34 3.40 -1.15
N GLY A 95 -0.40 2.69 -1.78
CA GLY A 95 0.52 3.24 -2.77
C GLY A 95 -0.06 3.10 -4.17
N VAL A 96 -0.18 4.20 -4.89
CA VAL A 96 -0.54 4.22 -6.33
C VAL A 96 0.68 4.68 -7.11
N LEU A 97 1.04 3.94 -8.16
CA LEU A 97 2.19 4.26 -9.01
C LEU A 97 2.06 5.71 -9.51
N ALA A 98 3.10 6.51 -9.27
CA ALA A 98 3.15 7.90 -9.71
C ALA A 98 3.43 7.96 -11.23
N ASP A 99 2.81 8.93 -11.90
CA ASP A 99 3.02 9.23 -13.33
C ASP A 99 4.42 9.83 -13.60
#